data_AF-A0A175Y6Y9-F1
#
_entry.id   AF-A0A175Y6Y9-F1
#
_cell.length_a   1.000
_cell.length_b   1.000
_cell.length_c   1.000
_cell.angle_alpha   90.00
_cell.angle_beta   90.00
_cell.angle_gamma   90.00
#
_symmetry.space_group_name_H-M   'P 1'
#
loop_
_entity.id
_entity.type
_entity.pdbx_description
1 polymer ?
#
loop_
_entity_poly.entity_id
_entity_poly.type
_entity_poly.pdbx_seq_one_letter_code
_entity_poly.pdbx_strand_id
1 'polypeptide(L)'
;MVLGISHLDNAPKSFDPAWLSPVICRLRAYAPDAILIEAMSGEQLAQLDAYKAVHGDAGKWAGPTLAIAKDAQAALGVGPADALAQANTLAAKSSLSPSERRRLAGLFLAAGEPFSAATQWLQLAPADRIAADGVTKTMKTKIGYFGVGRGEITSIAVPLAVQLGRARVYAAGDHLSDVALPDDAAFGTALKANPTIIAGLNKTTPELAPYSSKAIDAPDRVLPAFRALNSPAFGRLDAQAQWLSLQQSPSMGAIGRQRVACRGPFTV
;
A
#
# COMPACT_ATOMS: atom_id res chain seq x y z
N MET A 1 -16.58 -0.86 -1.21
CA MET A 1 -16.07 -0.43 -2.54
C MET A 1 -14.63 -0.89 -2.68
N VAL A 2 -14.21 -1.33 -3.87
CA VAL A 2 -12.79 -1.55 -4.22
C VAL A 2 -12.44 -0.57 -5.34
N LEU A 3 -11.30 0.11 -5.22
CA LEU A 3 -10.79 1.02 -6.24
C LEU A 3 -9.53 0.41 -6.85
N GLY A 4 -9.59 -0.02 -8.10
CA GLY A 4 -8.43 -0.43 -8.87
C GLY A 4 -7.54 0.78 -9.19
N ILE A 5 -6.24 0.63 -8.93
CA ILE A 5 -5.19 1.65 -9.14
C ILE A 5 -3.94 0.94 -9.66
N SER A 6 -3.31 1.47 -10.72
CA SER A 6 -1.96 1.04 -11.11
C SER A 6 -0.95 1.86 -10.32
N HIS A 7 0.19 1.28 -9.91
CA HIS A 7 1.22 1.99 -9.14
C HIS A 7 1.55 3.35 -9.77
N LEU A 8 1.32 4.42 -9.01
CA LEU A 8 1.44 5.79 -9.51
C LEU A 8 2.90 6.26 -9.59
N ASP A 9 3.82 5.58 -8.92
CA ASP A 9 5.26 5.80 -9.10
C ASP A 9 5.74 5.45 -10.52
N ASN A 10 4.96 4.65 -11.26
CA ASN A 10 5.20 4.33 -12.68
C ASN A 10 4.58 5.36 -13.65
N ALA A 11 3.84 6.36 -13.15
CA ALA A 11 3.28 7.43 -13.98
C ALA A 11 4.40 8.30 -14.59
N PRO A 12 4.13 9.02 -15.69
CA PRO A 12 5.11 9.87 -16.36
C PRO A 12 5.75 10.85 -15.38
N LYS A 13 7.00 11.27 -15.60
CA LYS A 13 7.71 12.20 -14.70
C LYS A 13 6.97 13.53 -14.49
N SER A 14 6.13 13.93 -15.45
CA SER A 14 5.28 15.11 -15.39
C SER A 14 4.07 14.95 -14.46
N PHE A 15 3.74 13.73 -14.02
CA PHE A 15 2.62 13.47 -13.14
C PHE A 15 2.78 14.22 -11.81
N ASP A 16 1.81 15.09 -11.55
CA ASP A 16 1.68 15.83 -10.31
C ASP A 16 0.53 15.21 -9.47
N PRO A 17 0.79 14.79 -8.21
CA PRO A 17 -0.25 14.34 -7.29
C PRO A 17 -1.45 15.29 -7.16
N ALA A 18 -1.27 16.60 -7.40
CA ALA A 18 -2.37 17.56 -7.41
C ALA A 18 -3.47 17.23 -8.44
N TRP A 19 -3.13 16.53 -9.52
CA TRP A 19 -4.10 16.10 -10.54
C TRP A 19 -5.11 15.08 -10.00
N LEU A 20 -4.83 14.42 -8.86
CA LEU A 20 -5.72 13.45 -8.23
C LEU A 20 -6.89 14.10 -7.48
N SER A 21 -6.94 15.42 -7.36
CA SER A 21 -8.02 16.15 -6.67
C SER A 21 -9.43 15.70 -7.09
N PRO A 22 -9.76 15.47 -8.38
CA PRO A 22 -11.09 15.00 -8.78
C PRO A 22 -11.42 13.57 -8.34
N VAL A 23 -10.41 12.72 -8.13
CA VAL A 23 -10.57 11.35 -7.57
C VAL A 23 -10.81 11.44 -6.08
N ILE A 24 -9.96 12.19 -5.36
CA ILE A 24 -10.09 12.40 -3.91
C ILE A 24 -11.45 13.02 -3.57
N CYS A 25 -11.92 13.98 -4.36
CA CYS A 25 -13.24 14.59 -4.18
C CYS A 25 -14.38 13.56 -4.23
N ARG A 26 -14.33 12.60 -5.16
CA ARG A 26 -15.32 11.52 -5.27
C ARG A 26 -15.23 10.53 -4.11
N LEU A 27 -14.02 10.15 -3.72
CA LEU A 27 -13.81 9.24 -2.59
C LEU A 27 -14.25 9.87 -1.27
N ARG A 28 -14.03 11.17 -1.10
CA ARG A 28 -14.53 11.91 0.06
C ARG A 28 -16.06 11.96 0.08
N ALA A 29 -16.70 12.14 -1.07
CA ALA A 29 -18.16 12.09 -1.18
C ALA A 29 -18.74 10.69 -0.86
N TYR A 30 -17.99 9.61 -1.16
CA TYR A 30 -18.33 8.25 -0.72
C TYR A 30 -18.17 8.06 0.81
N ALA A 31 -17.38 8.90 1.47
CA ALA A 31 -17.19 8.95 2.92
C ALA A 31 -16.83 7.59 3.56
N PRO A 32 -15.77 6.90 3.11
CA PRO A 32 -15.40 5.59 3.66
C PRO A 32 -15.08 5.67 5.16
N ASP A 33 -15.59 4.71 5.93
CA ASP A 33 -15.30 4.57 7.37
C ASP A 33 -13.91 4.00 7.63
N ALA A 34 -13.45 3.13 6.76
CA ALA A 34 -12.10 2.58 6.75
C ALA A 34 -11.49 2.68 5.35
N ILE A 35 -10.19 2.95 5.29
CA ILE A 35 -9.42 3.01 4.06
C ILE A 35 -8.36 1.92 4.17
N LEU A 36 -8.51 0.88 3.37
CA LEU A 36 -7.55 -0.22 3.30
C LEU A 36 -6.53 0.07 2.18
N ILE A 37 -5.27 -0.27 2.44
CA ILE A 37 -4.14 -0.06 1.53
C ILE A 37 -3.34 -1.36 1.37
N GLU A 38 -2.68 -1.49 0.24
CA GLU A 38 -1.82 -2.63 -0.08
C GLU A 38 -0.41 -2.45 0.51
N ALA A 39 -0.34 -2.14 1.80
CA ALA A 39 0.87 -2.23 2.58
C ALA A 39 0.78 -3.43 3.52
N MET A 40 1.92 -3.95 3.96
CA MET A 40 1.95 -4.91 5.07
C MET A 40 1.67 -4.20 6.38
N SER A 41 0.88 -4.84 7.24
CA SER A 41 0.58 -4.34 8.57
C SER A 41 1.77 -4.50 9.51
N GLY A 42 1.80 -3.68 10.55
CA GLY A 42 2.78 -3.75 11.61
C GLY A 42 2.90 -5.14 12.24
N GLU A 43 1.75 -5.79 12.47
CA GLU A 43 1.66 -7.16 12.98
C GLU A 43 2.34 -8.14 12.03
N GLN A 44 2.11 -8.01 10.73
CA GLN A 44 2.71 -8.88 9.72
C GLN A 44 4.23 -8.70 9.66
N LEU A 45 4.71 -7.46 9.74
CA LEU A 45 6.14 -7.16 9.76
C LEU A 45 6.82 -7.75 10.99
N ALA A 46 6.18 -7.68 12.16
CA ALA A 46 6.69 -8.29 13.38
C ALA A 46 6.77 -9.83 13.25
N GLN A 47 5.78 -10.46 12.62
CA GLN A 47 5.79 -11.89 12.35
C GLN A 47 6.86 -12.30 11.33
N LEU A 48 6.99 -11.58 10.22
CA LEU A 48 8.02 -11.83 9.20
C LEU A 48 9.44 -11.70 9.79
N ASP A 49 9.65 -10.74 10.69
CA ASP A 49 10.93 -10.58 11.39
C ASP A 49 11.19 -11.73 12.38
N ALA A 50 10.20 -12.09 13.19
CA ALA A 50 10.32 -13.15 14.19
C ALA A 50 10.49 -14.55 13.56
N TYR A 51 9.83 -14.81 12.43
CA TYR A 51 9.84 -16.08 11.72
C TYR A 51 10.60 -15.99 10.39
N LYS A 52 11.63 -15.14 10.32
CA LYS A 52 12.42 -14.93 9.10
C LYS A 52 13.00 -16.21 8.50
N ALA A 53 13.36 -17.18 9.35
CA ALA A 53 13.85 -18.49 8.90
C ALA A 53 12.79 -19.30 8.13
N VAL A 54 11.50 -19.04 8.36
CA VAL A 54 10.37 -19.69 7.68
C VAL A 54 9.92 -18.90 6.45
N HIS A 55 9.81 -17.57 6.57
CA HIS A 55 9.29 -16.70 5.51
C HIS A 55 10.35 -16.15 4.55
N GLY A 56 11.62 -16.54 4.72
CA GLY A 56 12.71 -16.15 3.83
C GLY A 56 12.89 -14.63 3.74
N ASP A 57 12.78 -14.09 2.53
CA ASP A 57 13.01 -12.68 2.24
C ASP A 57 11.72 -11.85 2.01
N ALA A 58 10.54 -12.39 2.31
CA ALA A 58 9.25 -11.73 2.11
C ALA A 58 9.17 -10.32 2.74
N GLY A 59 9.90 -10.08 3.84
CA GLY A 59 10.02 -8.76 4.46
C GLY A 59 10.61 -7.67 3.55
N LYS A 60 11.27 -8.01 2.42
CA LYS A 60 11.80 -7.03 1.45
C LYS A 60 10.71 -6.13 0.86
N TRP A 61 9.49 -6.64 0.73
CA TRP A 61 8.35 -5.89 0.19
C TRP A 61 7.89 -4.76 1.11
N ALA A 62 8.34 -4.75 2.37
CA ALA A 62 8.07 -3.68 3.33
C ALA A 62 8.92 -2.42 3.08
N GLY A 63 9.91 -2.51 2.20
CA GLY A 63 10.94 -1.50 2.02
C GLY A 63 11.62 -1.16 3.36
N PRO A 64 11.78 0.13 3.70
CA PRO A 64 12.47 0.53 4.93
C PRO A 64 11.61 0.44 6.20
N THR A 65 10.34 0.00 6.10
CA THR A 65 9.35 0.12 7.19
C THR A 65 9.77 -0.61 8.46
N LEU A 66 10.24 -1.86 8.35
CA LEU A 66 10.63 -2.66 9.51
C LEU A 66 11.81 -2.03 10.27
N ALA A 67 12.83 -1.54 9.55
CA ALA A 67 13.97 -0.88 10.17
C ALA A 67 13.55 0.42 10.88
N ILE A 68 12.71 1.22 10.22
CA ILE A 68 12.18 2.47 10.80
C ILE A 68 11.32 2.20 12.05
N ALA A 69 10.53 1.13 12.03
CA ALA A 69 9.73 0.73 13.19
C ALA A 69 10.62 0.34 14.37
N LYS A 70 11.68 -0.45 14.15
CA LYS A 70 12.66 -0.81 15.19
C LYS A 70 13.34 0.41 15.81
N ASP A 71 13.74 1.39 14.98
CA ASP A 71 14.33 2.65 15.48
C ASP A 71 13.33 3.41 16.36
N ALA A 72 12.06 3.48 15.95
CA ALA A 72 11.00 4.13 16.70
C ALA A 72 10.67 3.39 18.01
N GLN A 73 10.65 2.06 18.00
CA GLN A 73 10.49 1.21 19.18
C GLN A 73 11.60 1.46 20.19
N ALA A 74 12.87 1.49 19.75
CA ALA A 74 14.01 1.79 20.60
C ALA A 74 13.93 3.21 21.19
N ALA A 75 13.55 4.20 20.39
CA ALA A 75 13.39 5.58 20.85
C ALA A 75 12.26 5.76 21.88
N LEU A 76 11.20 4.95 21.76
CA LEU A 76 10.02 5.02 22.63
C LEU A 76 10.05 4.04 23.80
N GLY A 77 10.98 3.08 23.81
CA GLY A 77 11.04 2.01 24.81
C GLY A 77 9.82 1.10 24.81
N VAL A 78 9.25 0.80 23.63
CA VAL A 78 8.00 0.04 23.49
C VAL A 78 8.12 -1.02 22.39
N GLY A 79 7.56 -2.21 22.60
CA GLY A 79 7.48 -3.25 21.57
C GLY A 79 6.39 -2.97 20.53
N PRO A 80 6.39 -3.68 19.37
CA PRO A 80 5.43 -3.44 18.29
C PRO A 80 3.97 -3.63 18.71
N ALA A 81 3.67 -4.71 19.45
CA ALA A 81 2.31 -5.01 19.91
C ALA A 81 1.80 -3.96 20.91
N ASP A 82 2.62 -3.60 21.90
CA ASP A 82 2.27 -2.57 22.89
C ASP A 82 2.12 -1.19 22.24
N ALA A 83 2.96 -0.87 21.25
CA ALA A 83 2.87 0.38 20.49
C ALA A 83 1.52 0.47 19.76
N LEU A 84 1.11 -0.61 19.10
CA LEU A 84 -0.17 -0.68 18.39
C LEU A 84 -1.37 -0.60 19.36
N ALA A 85 -1.31 -1.29 20.50
CA ALA A 85 -2.35 -1.23 21.52
C ALA A 85 -2.52 0.19 22.09
N GLN A 86 -1.41 0.87 22.40
CA GLN A 86 -1.41 2.26 22.83
C GLN A 86 -1.92 3.19 21.72
N ALA A 87 -1.52 2.97 20.47
CA ALA A 87 -1.99 3.73 19.32
C ALA A 87 -3.51 3.61 19.16
N ASN A 88 -4.05 2.38 19.20
CA ASN A 88 -5.48 2.14 19.09
C ASN A 88 -6.27 2.78 20.23
N THR A 89 -5.77 2.69 21.46
CA THR A 89 -6.38 3.33 22.63
C THR A 89 -6.47 4.85 22.46
N LEU A 90 -5.38 5.47 22.01
CA LEU A 90 -5.32 6.92 21.80
C LEU A 90 -6.15 7.35 20.58
N ALA A 91 -6.14 6.58 19.50
CA ALA A 91 -6.93 6.81 18.29
C ALA A 91 -8.45 6.72 18.51
N ALA A 92 -8.90 6.03 19.57
CA ALA A 92 -10.32 5.92 19.93
C ALA A 92 -10.89 7.20 20.59
N LYS A 93 -10.04 8.16 20.98
CA LYS A 93 -10.52 9.44 21.54
C LYS A 93 -11.21 10.26 20.46
N SER A 94 -12.31 10.92 20.83
CA SER A 94 -13.09 11.80 19.93
C SER A 94 -12.34 13.07 19.53
N SER A 95 -11.37 13.51 20.34
CA SER A 95 -10.50 14.65 20.05
C SER A 95 -9.09 14.42 20.61
N LEU A 96 -8.08 14.85 19.86
CA LEU A 96 -6.67 14.78 20.27
C LEU A 96 -6.08 16.18 20.26
N SER A 97 -5.40 16.53 21.36
CA SER A 97 -4.51 17.70 21.39
C SER A 97 -3.32 17.51 20.42
N PRO A 98 -2.61 18.59 20.04
CA PRO A 98 -1.43 18.47 19.18
C PRO A 98 -0.35 17.54 19.73
N SER A 99 -0.12 17.53 21.04
CA SER A 99 0.86 16.64 21.69
C SER A 99 0.42 15.18 21.63
N GLU A 100 -0.85 14.89 21.90
CA GLU A 100 -1.40 13.53 21.76
C GLU A 100 -1.34 13.04 20.32
N ARG A 101 -1.61 13.90 19.34
CA ARG A 101 -1.53 13.53 17.93
C ARG A 101 -0.10 13.26 17.47
N ARG A 102 0.89 14.01 17.95
CA ARG A 102 2.32 13.68 17.76
C ARG A 102 2.67 12.35 18.40
N ARG A 103 2.25 12.11 19.65
CA ARG A 103 2.46 10.83 20.35
C ARG A 103 1.84 9.66 19.57
N LEU A 104 0.62 9.82 19.06
CA LEU A 104 -0.06 8.82 18.24
C LEU A 104 0.69 8.52 16.94
N ALA A 105 1.22 9.55 16.26
CA ALA A 105 2.05 9.35 15.08
C ALA A 105 3.31 8.56 15.40
N GLY A 106 3.98 8.85 16.53
CA GLY A 106 5.14 8.09 16.98
C GLY A 106 4.82 6.63 17.32
N LEU A 107 3.68 6.38 17.97
CA LEU A 107 3.21 5.03 18.30
C LEU A 107 2.88 4.22 17.04
N PHE A 108 2.20 4.80 16.06
CA PHE A 108 1.97 4.12 14.77
C PHE A 108 3.29 3.81 14.05
N LEU A 109 4.28 4.71 14.09
CA LEU A 109 5.58 4.45 13.49
C LEU A 109 6.28 3.26 14.16
N ALA A 110 6.27 3.20 15.49
CA ALA A 110 6.83 2.09 16.26
C ALA A 110 6.03 0.79 16.08
N ALA A 111 4.73 0.87 15.82
CA ALA A 111 3.91 -0.27 15.48
C ALA A 111 4.20 -0.83 14.07
N GLY A 112 4.95 -0.14 13.22
CA GLY A 112 5.15 -0.53 11.82
C GLY A 112 4.04 -0.05 10.88
N GLU A 113 3.30 1.00 11.26
CA GLU A 113 2.18 1.59 10.53
C GLU A 113 2.53 3.01 10.02
N PRO A 114 3.52 3.16 9.12
CA PRO A 114 4.07 4.47 8.76
C PRO A 114 3.06 5.40 8.07
N PHE A 115 2.12 4.87 7.30
CA PHE A 115 1.09 5.67 6.62
C PHE A 115 0.01 6.16 7.60
N SER A 116 -0.28 5.39 8.65
CA SER A 116 -1.12 5.84 9.76
C SER A 116 -0.40 6.91 10.59
N ALA A 117 0.91 6.76 10.81
CA ALA A 117 1.74 7.81 11.42
C ALA A 117 1.70 9.11 10.60
N ALA A 118 1.87 9.01 9.27
CA ALA A 118 1.77 10.15 8.36
C ALA A 118 0.39 10.80 8.37
N THR A 119 -0.69 10.01 8.43
CA THR A 119 -2.07 10.50 8.53
C THR A 119 -2.25 11.40 9.76
N GLN A 120 -1.74 10.97 10.92
CA GLN A 120 -1.79 11.77 12.15
C GLN A 120 -0.93 13.02 12.06
N TRP A 121 0.26 12.89 11.48
CA TRP A 121 1.18 14.00 11.32
C TRP A 121 0.63 15.11 10.42
N LEU A 122 -0.06 14.75 9.35
CA LEU A 122 -0.63 15.69 8.40
C LEU A 122 -1.92 16.36 8.90
N GLN A 123 -2.60 15.75 9.87
CA GLN A 123 -3.72 16.40 10.58
C GLN A 123 -3.26 17.47 11.59
N LEU A 124 -1.97 17.52 11.95
CA LEU A 124 -1.41 18.65 12.72
C LEU A 124 -1.33 19.90 11.85
N ALA A 125 -1.55 21.07 12.47
CA ALA A 125 -1.16 22.34 11.87
C ALA A 125 0.36 22.36 11.61
N PRO A 126 0.85 23.06 10.57
CA PRO A 126 2.28 23.08 10.25
C PRO A 126 3.19 23.48 11.42
N ALA A 127 2.77 24.44 12.24
CA ALA A 127 3.51 24.88 13.43
C ALA A 127 3.63 23.79 14.52
N ASP A 128 2.70 22.83 14.55
CA ASP A 128 2.68 21.73 15.51
C ASP A 128 3.45 20.49 15.04
N ARG A 129 3.94 20.47 13.80
CA ARG A 129 4.71 19.35 13.23
C ARG A 129 6.17 19.39 13.71
N ILE A 130 6.38 19.28 15.01
CA ILE A 130 7.68 19.41 15.69
C ILE A 130 8.13 18.09 16.35
N ALA A 131 9.43 17.95 16.57
CA ALA A 131 10.00 16.81 17.28
C ALA A 131 9.81 16.99 18.80
N ALA A 132 8.67 16.54 19.31
CA ALA A 132 8.28 16.60 20.71
C ALA A 132 7.34 15.42 21.05
N ASP A 133 6.98 15.27 22.32
CA ASP A 133 5.97 14.30 22.80
C ASP A 133 6.32 12.84 22.45
N GLY A 134 7.60 12.49 22.56
CA GLY A 134 8.15 11.19 22.19
C GLY A 134 8.52 11.05 20.72
N VAL A 135 8.17 12.00 19.84
CA VAL A 135 8.64 12.00 18.45
C VAL A 135 10.02 12.63 18.35
N THR A 136 11.03 11.81 18.04
CA THR A 136 12.40 12.31 17.80
C THR A 136 12.51 13.04 16.46
N LYS A 137 13.60 13.79 16.26
CA LYS A 137 13.90 14.43 14.96
C LYS A 137 13.95 13.40 13.82
N THR A 138 14.56 12.24 14.07
CA THR A 138 14.62 11.14 13.11
C THR A 138 13.24 10.62 12.77
N MET A 139 12.39 10.36 13.78
CA MET A 139 11.01 9.92 13.56
C MET A 139 10.21 10.94 12.76
N LYS A 140 10.30 12.24 13.09
CA LYS A 140 9.67 13.32 12.31
C LYS A 140 10.06 13.24 10.82
N THR A 141 11.35 13.08 10.53
CA THR A 141 11.83 12.96 9.14
C THR A 141 11.25 11.72 8.44
N LYS A 142 11.24 10.56 9.11
CA LYS A 142 10.68 9.32 8.55
C LYS A 142 9.17 9.41 8.34
N ILE A 143 8.43 10.00 9.26
CA ILE A 143 6.98 10.24 9.11
C ILE A 143 6.71 11.17 7.92
N GLY A 144 7.51 12.23 7.77
CA GLY A 144 7.44 13.12 6.61
C GLY A 144 7.65 12.40 5.28
N TYR A 145 8.61 11.48 5.22
CA TYR A 145 8.87 10.64 4.04
C TYR A 145 7.64 9.82 3.60
N PHE A 146 6.87 9.28 4.55
CA PHE A 146 5.65 8.52 4.24
C PHE A 146 4.39 9.39 4.07
N GLY A 147 4.48 10.71 4.28
CA GLY A 147 3.34 11.62 4.16
C GLY A 147 3.25 12.34 2.82
N VAL A 148 4.31 12.34 2.02
CA VAL A 148 4.36 13.07 0.75
C VAL A 148 5.08 12.20 -0.29
N GLY A 149 4.45 11.98 -1.43
CA GLY A 149 5.02 11.17 -2.50
C GLY A 149 4.11 11.10 -3.73
N ARG A 150 4.59 10.39 -4.75
CA ARG A 150 3.86 10.17 -6.00
C ARG A 150 3.04 8.87 -5.98
N GLY A 151 3.45 7.89 -5.17
CA GLY A 151 2.72 6.64 -4.97
C GLY A 151 1.30 6.83 -4.44
N GLU A 152 0.43 5.87 -4.76
CA GLU A 152 -1.01 5.90 -4.50
C GLU A 152 -1.37 5.99 -3.00
N ILE A 153 -0.59 5.36 -2.12
CA ILE A 153 -0.87 5.42 -0.68
C ILE A 153 -0.64 6.85 -0.16
N THR A 154 0.47 7.47 -0.54
CA THR A 154 0.85 8.82 -0.06
C THR A 154 0.10 9.94 -0.78
N SER A 155 -0.35 9.71 -2.01
CA SER A 155 -1.06 10.71 -2.83
C SER A 155 -2.58 10.59 -2.83
N ILE A 156 -3.15 9.43 -2.43
CA ILE A 156 -4.60 9.21 -2.35
C ILE A 156 -5.03 8.82 -0.94
N ALA A 157 -4.55 7.69 -0.42
CA ALA A 157 -5.10 7.10 0.80
C ALA A 157 -4.85 7.98 2.03
N VAL A 158 -3.61 8.45 2.23
CA VAL A 158 -3.24 9.34 3.34
C VAL A 158 -3.97 10.70 3.24
N PRO A 159 -3.96 11.42 2.11
CA PRO A 159 -4.72 12.66 1.96
C PRO A 159 -6.22 12.49 2.18
N LEU A 160 -6.81 11.39 1.71
CA LEU A 160 -8.22 11.09 1.92
C LEU A 160 -8.53 10.87 3.41
N ALA A 161 -7.69 10.09 4.11
CA ALA A 161 -7.83 9.87 5.54
C ALA A 161 -7.73 11.19 6.33
N VAL A 162 -6.79 12.07 5.97
CA VAL A 162 -6.64 13.41 6.55
C VAL A 162 -7.88 14.26 6.32
N GLN A 163 -8.41 14.32 5.09
CA GLN A 163 -9.59 15.13 4.76
C GLN A 163 -10.87 14.64 5.45
N LEU A 164 -10.96 13.35 5.73
CA LEU A 164 -12.08 12.73 6.44
C LEU A 164 -11.89 12.71 7.96
N GLY A 165 -10.75 13.18 8.48
CA GLY A 165 -10.43 13.10 9.90
C GLY A 165 -10.30 11.67 10.43
N ARG A 166 -9.98 10.70 9.57
CA ARG A 166 -9.81 9.30 9.98
C ARG A 166 -8.54 9.14 10.81
N ALA A 167 -8.60 8.30 11.83
CA ALA A 167 -7.46 8.10 12.71
C ALA A 167 -6.30 7.33 12.04
N ARG A 168 -6.59 6.51 11.04
CA ARG A 168 -5.59 5.66 10.39
C ARG A 168 -6.06 5.20 9.00
N VAL A 169 -5.10 4.67 8.26
CA VAL A 169 -5.33 3.74 7.15
C VAL A 169 -5.06 2.32 7.65
N TYR A 170 -5.54 1.31 6.93
CA TYR A 170 -5.41 -0.10 7.33
C TYR A 170 -4.59 -0.85 6.29
N ALA A 171 -3.40 -1.25 6.65
CA ALA A 171 -2.57 -2.14 5.84
C ALA A 171 -3.22 -3.53 5.72
N ALA A 172 -3.40 -3.99 4.49
CA ALA A 172 -4.12 -5.24 4.16
C ALA A 172 -3.38 -6.11 3.13
N GLY A 173 -2.15 -5.74 2.74
CA GLY A 173 -1.30 -6.57 1.88
C GLY A 173 -0.74 -7.75 2.66
N ASP A 174 -0.93 -8.97 2.15
CA ASP A 174 -0.40 -10.19 2.75
C ASP A 174 0.84 -10.70 2.02
N HIS A 175 1.89 -10.94 2.78
CA HIS A 175 3.12 -11.61 2.37
C HIS A 175 3.52 -12.74 3.33
N LEU A 176 2.70 -13.08 4.33
CA LEU A 176 2.96 -14.30 5.14
C LEU A 176 2.74 -15.54 4.29
N SER A 177 1.74 -15.53 3.42
CA SER A 177 1.42 -16.63 2.50
C SER A 177 2.43 -16.79 1.36
N ASP A 178 3.39 -15.87 1.18
CA ASP A 178 4.42 -15.97 0.15
C ASP A 178 5.25 -17.26 0.28
N VAL A 179 5.37 -17.83 1.49
CA VAL A 179 6.02 -19.13 1.72
C VAL A 179 5.36 -20.30 0.97
N ALA A 180 4.08 -20.15 0.61
CA ALA A 180 3.33 -21.15 -0.13
C ALA A 180 3.38 -20.94 -1.66
N LEU A 181 3.99 -19.84 -2.14
CA LEU A 181 4.16 -19.59 -3.57
C LEU A 181 5.02 -20.68 -4.23
N PRO A 182 4.84 -20.92 -5.54
CA PRO A 182 5.80 -21.72 -6.28
C PRO A 182 7.19 -21.06 -6.22
N ASP A 183 8.24 -21.88 -6.31
CA ASP A 183 9.61 -21.40 -6.46
C ASP A 183 9.71 -20.39 -7.62
N ASP A 184 10.36 -19.25 -7.38
CA ASP A 184 10.42 -18.13 -8.33
C ASP A 184 11.12 -18.52 -9.65
N ALA A 185 12.16 -19.36 -9.59
CA ALA A 185 12.88 -19.80 -10.78
C ALA A 185 12.05 -20.80 -11.60
N ALA A 186 11.37 -21.73 -10.94
CA ALA A 186 10.44 -22.66 -11.57
C ALA A 186 9.24 -21.91 -12.19
N PHE A 187 8.62 -20.99 -11.45
CA PHE A 187 7.53 -20.16 -11.95
C PHE A 187 7.98 -19.29 -13.13
N GLY A 188 9.14 -18.63 -13.02
CA GLY A 188 9.70 -17.82 -14.10
C GLY A 188 10.01 -18.62 -15.36
N THR A 189 10.51 -19.86 -15.22
CA THR A 189 10.75 -20.77 -16.35
C THR A 189 9.44 -21.19 -17.01
N ALA A 190 8.44 -21.59 -16.22
CA ALA A 190 7.12 -21.93 -16.71
C ALA A 190 6.46 -20.74 -17.43
N LEU A 191 6.57 -19.53 -16.88
CA LEU A 191 6.00 -18.32 -17.47
C LEU A 191 6.69 -17.97 -18.81
N LYS A 192 8.02 -18.06 -18.89
CA LYS A 192 8.79 -17.83 -20.14
C LYS A 192 8.42 -18.79 -21.26
N ALA A 193 8.07 -20.04 -20.92
CA ALA A 193 7.57 -21.01 -21.89
C ALA A 193 6.14 -20.70 -22.39
N ASN A 194 5.47 -19.70 -21.81
CA ASN A 194 4.09 -19.30 -22.12
C ASN A 194 3.99 -17.81 -22.51
N PRO A 195 4.53 -17.42 -23.68
CA PRO A 195 4.60 -16.01 -24.10
C PRO A 195 3.22 -15.34 -24.26
N THR A 196 2.17 -16.09 -24.54
CA THR A 196 0.79 -15.59 -24.60
C THR A 196 0.27 -15.11 -23.24
N ILE A 197 0.65 -15.79 -22.15
CA ILE A 197 0.32 -15.35 -20.79
C ILE A 197 1.04 -14.03 -20.49
N ILE A 198 2.32 -13.92 -20.84
CA ILE A 198 3.12 -12.70 -20.68
C ILE A 198 2.51 -11.54 -21.47
N ALA A 199 2.11 -11.78 -22.73
CA ALA A 199 1.51 -10.76 -23.59
C ALA A 199 0.21 -10.20 -22.98
N GLY A 200 -0.63 -11.07 -22.39
CA GLY A 200 -1.88 -10.69 -21.72
C GLY A 200 -1.70 -9.81 -20.47
N LEU A 201 -0.48 -9.74 -19.92
CA LEU A 201 -0.14 -8.91 -18.76
C LEU A 201 0.61 -7.63 -19.17
N ASN A 202 0.98 -7.49 -20.43
CA ASN A 202 1.86 -6.42 -20.88
C ASN A 202 1.08 -5.12 -21.14
N LYS A 203 1.03 -4.25 -20.13
CA LYS A 203 0.44 -2.89 -20.19
C LYS A 203 1.15 -1.91 -21.13
N THR A 204 2.13 -2.36 -21.92
CA THR A 204 2.73 -1.57 -23.02
C THR A 204 2.09 -1.85 -24.38
N THR A 205 1.26 -2.89 -24.49
CA THR A 205 0.49 -3.16 -25.70
C THR A 205 -0.60 -2.10 -25.92
N PRO A 206 -0.98 -1.76 -27.16
CA PRO A 206 -2.03 -0.77 -27.42
C PRO A 206 -3.36 -1.08 -26.73
N GLU A 207 -3.70 -2.37 -26.59
CA GLU A 207 -4.92 -2.81 -25.91
C GLU A 207 -4.90 -2.51 -24.40
N LEU A 208 -3.75 -2.66 -23.75
CA LEU A 208 -3.63 -2.54 -22.29
C LEU A 208 -3.03 -1.20 -21.82
N ALA A 209 -2.44 -0.42 -22.72
CA ALA A 209 -1.90 0.90 -22.44
C ALA A 209 -2.89 1.85 -21.73
N PRO A 210 -4.20 1.85 -22.05
CA PRO A 210 -5.18 2.70 -21.35
C PRO A 210 -5.33 2.40 -19.85
N TYR A 211 -4.93 1.20 -19.40
CA TYR A 211 -5.02 0.77 -17.99
C TYR A 211 -3.70 0.98 -17.22
N SER A 212 -2.66 1.45 -17.89
CA SER A 212 -1.38 1.81 -17.26
C SER A 212 -1.47 3.15 -16.54
N SER A 213 -0.72 3.33 -15.45
CA SER A 213 -0.50 4.67 -14.87
C SER A 213 0.21 5.63 -15.84
N LYS A 214 0.85 5.10 -16.89
CA LYS A 214 1.40 5.90 -18.01
C LYS A 214 0.33 6.68 -18.79
N ALA A 215 -0.94 6.25 -18.74
CA ALA A 215 -2.05 6.97 -19.37
C ALA A 215 -2.40 8.28 -18.64
N ILE A 216 -1.84 8.51 -17.44
CA ILE A 216 -2.01 9.75 -16.67
C ILE A 216 -0.87 10.72 -17.02
N ASP A 217 -0.84 11.19 -18.26
CA ASP A 217 0.18 12.12 -18.79
C ASP A 217 -0.23 13.59 -18.73
N ALA A 218 -1.50 13.87 -18.46
CA ALA A 218 -2.07 15.20 -18.26
C ALA A 218 -3.20 15.19 -17.20
N PRO A 219 -3.54 16.35 -16.60
CA PRO A 219 -4.54 16.44 -15.54
C PRO A 219 -5.93 15.89 -15.93
N ASP A 220 -6.36 16.14 -17.16
CA ASP A 220 -7.65 15.70 -17.70
C ASP A 220 -7.71 14.20 -17.99
N ARG A 221 -6.56 13.50 -17.99
CA ARG A 221 -6.47 12.03 -18.17
C ARG A 221 -6.67 11.23 -16.90
N VAL A 222 -6.62 11.84 -15.71
CA VAL A 222 -6.78 11.14 -14.43
C VAL A 222 -8.11 10.39 -14.37
N LEU A 223 -9.25 11.08 -14.50
CA LEU A 223 -10.55 10.42 -14.38
C LEU A 223 -10.81 9.37 -15.48
N PRO A 224 -10.48 9.61 -16.77
CA PRO A 224 -10.54 8.57 -17.79
C PRO A 224 -9.73 7.32 -17.44
N ALA A 225 -8.49 7.45 -16.97
CA ALA A 225 -7.65 6.31 -16.61
C ALA A 225 -8.25 5.51 -15.44
N PHE A 226 -8.71 6.19 -14.39
CA PHE A 226 -9.39 5.53 -13.27
C PHE A 226 -10.68 4.83 -13.71
N ARG A 227 -11.49 5.45 -14.58
CA ARG A 227 -12.70 4.81 -15.12
C ARG A 227 -12.40 3.57 -15.96
N ALA A 228 -11.38 3.63 -16.81
CA ALA A 228 -10.96 2.50 -17.63
C ALA A 228 -10.52 1.33 -16.74
N LEU A 229 -9.67 1.62 -15.75
CA LEU A 229 -9.13 0.62 -14.82
C LEU A 229 -10.20 0.01 -13.90
N ASN A 230 -11.26 0.74 -13.59
CA ASN A 230 -12.38 0.26 -12.76
C ASN A 230 -13.58 -0.23 -13.58
N SER A 231 -13.38 -0.46 -14.89
CA SER A 231 -14.46 -0.91 -15.78
C SER A 231 -14.65 -2.44 -15.73
N PRO A 232 -15.87 -2.95 -15.98
CA PRO A 232 -16.09 -4.39 -16.16
C PRO A 232 -15.26 -5.00 -17.30
N ALA A 233 -14.91 -4.21 -18.31
CA ALA A 233 -14.06 -4.65 -19.42
C ALA A 233 -12.65 -4.96 -18.92
N PHE A 234 -12.03 -4.03 -18.17
CA PHE A 234 -10.72 -4.28 -17.58
C PHE A 234 -10.75 -5.42 -16.56
N GLY A 235 -11.78 -5.46 -15.69
CA GLY A 235 -11.90 -6.55 -14.71
C GLY A 235 -11.91 -7.94 -15.35
N ARG A 236 -12.55 -8.12 -16.51
CA ARG A 236 -12.50 -9.37 -17.27
C ARG A 236 -11.13 -9.65 -17.89
N LEU A 237 -10.49 -8.64 -18.47
CA LEU A 237 -9.14 -8.79 -19.04
C LEU A 237 -8.13 -9.16 -17.95
N ASP A 238 -8.17 -8.49 -16.81
CA ASP A 238 -7.28 -8.72 -15.68
C ASP A 238 -7.49 -10.10 -15.06
N ALA A 239 -8.75 -10.52 -14.86
CA ALA A 239 -9.09 -11.86 -14.43
C ALA A 239 -8.57 -12.92 -15.41
N GLN A 240 -8.77 -12.71 -16.71
CA GLN A 240 -8.28 -13.64 -17.73
C GLN A 240 -6.76 -13.75 -17.69
N ALA A 241 -6.06 -12.62 -17.59
CA ALA A 241 -4.61 -12.55 -17.69
C ALA A 241 -3.89 -13.04 -16.43
N GLN A 242 -4.35 -12.67 -15.24
CA GLN A 242 -3.66 -12.99 -13.97
C GLN A 242 -4.16 -14.28 -13.31
N TRP A 243 -5.40 -14.70 -13.58
CA TRP A 243 -6.04 -15.80 -12.86
C TRP A 243 -6.30 -16.98 -13.76
N LEU A 244 -7.17 -16.80 -14.75
CA LEU A 244 -7.66 -17.92 -15.57
C LEU A 244 -6.53 -18.49 -16.45
N SER A 245 -5.68 -17.64 -17.00
CA SER A 245 -4.50 -18.06 -17.78
C SER A 245 -3.53 -18.93 -16.97
N LEU A 246 -3.38 -18.71 -15.66
CA LEU A 246 -2.50 -19.48 -14.79
C LEU A 246 -3.18 -20.73 -14.27
N GLN A 247 -4.44 -20.61 -13.83
CA GLN A 247 -5.21 -21.69 -13.23
C GLN A 247 -5.58 -22.78 -14.24
N GLN A 248 -6.00 -22.37 -15.44
CA GLN A 248 -6.54 -23.27 -16.46
C GLN A 248 -5.48 -23.77 -17.45
N SER A 249 -4.30 -23.15 -17.47
CA SER A 249 -3.25 -23.52 -18.42
C SER A 249 -2.67 -24.91 -18.09
N PRO A 250 -2.77 -25.89 -19.02
CA PRO A 250 -2.12 -27.19 -18.86
C PRO A 250 -0.59 -27.07 -18.80
N SER A 251 0.00 -26.11 -19.53
CA SER A 251 1.44 -25.88 -19.56
C SER A 251 1.99 -25.19 -18.31
N MET A 252 1.16 -24.40 -17.59
CA MET A 252 1.50 -23.92 -16.25
C MET A 252 1.29 -24.99 -15.18
N GLY A 253 0.33 -25.90 -15.40
CA GLY A 253 0.10 -27.07 -14.57
C GLY A 253 -0.14 -26.74 -13.10
N ALA A 254 0.50 -27.50 -12.20
CA ALA A 254 0.37 -27.30 -10.76
C ALA A 254 0.95 -25.96 -10.28
N ILE A 255 2.02 -25.47 -10.94
CA ILE A 255 2.69 -24.22 -10.60
C ILE A 255 1.75 -23.02 -10.80
N GLY A 256 1.00 -23.00 -11.90
CA GLY A 256 -0.01 -21.97 -12.15
C GLY A 256 -1.15 -21.98 -11.13
N ARG A 257 -1.66 -23.17 -10.79
CA ARG A 257 -2.70 -23.32 -9.76
C ARG A 257 -2.21 -22.94 -8.36
N GLN A 258 -0.97 -23.29 -8.01
CA GLN A 258 -0.35 -22.89 -6.75
C GLN A 258 -0.22 -21.36 -6.67
N ARG A 259 0.26 -20.70 -7.73
CA ARG A 259 0.35 -19.24 -7.79
C ARG A 259 -0.99 -18.56 -7.51
N VAL A 260 -2.07 -19.08 -8.10
CA VAL A 260 -3.44 -18.56 -7.94
C VAL A 260 -4.02 -18.86 -6.56
N ALA A 261 -3.68 -20.00 -5.95
CA ALA A 261 -4.16 -20.34 -4.61
C ALA A 261 -3.52 -19.48 -3.51
N CYS A 262 -2.29 -19.02 -3.74
CA CYS A 262 -1.49 -18.30 -2.75
C CYS A 262 -1.55 -16.78 -2.89
N ARG A 263 -1.71 -16.23 -4.10
CA ARG A 263 -2.06 -14.81 -4.27
C ARG A 263 -3.57 -14.65 -4.22
N GLY A 264 -4.08 -13.90 -3.24
CA GLY A 264 -5.46 -13.40 -3.23
C GLY A 264 -5.69 -12.30 -4.28
N PRO A 265 -6.92 -11.74 -4.41
CA PRO A 265 -7.32 -10.75 -5.43
C PRO A 265 -6.59 -9.40 -5.38
N PHE A 266 -5.47 -9.29 -4.66
CA PHE A 266 -4.68 -8.08 -4.55
C PHE A 266 -3.32 -8.31 -5.23
N THR A 267 -3.20 -7.67 -6.40
CA THR A 267 -2.03 -7.23 -7.20
C THR A 267 -1.15 -8.14 -8.06
N VAL A 268 -0.88 -7.58 -9.25
CA VAL A 268 0.37 -7.58 -10.05
C VAL A 268 0.73 -6.12 -10.36
#